data_AF-A0A836RC20-F1
#
_entry.id   AF-A0A836RC20-F1
#
_cell.length_a   1.000
_cell.length_b   1.000
_cell.length_c   1.000
_cell.angle_alpha   90.00
_cell.angle_beta   90.00
_cell.angle_gamma   90.00
#
_symmetry.space_group_name_H-M   'P 1'
#
loop_
_entity.id
_entity.type
_entity.pdbx_description
1 polymer ?
#
loop_
_entity_poly.entity_id
_entity_poly.type
_entity_poly.pdbx_seq_one_letter_code
_entity_poly.pdbx_strand_id
1 'polypeptide(L)'
;MLDGSLGKDLHSWKDVPRFLGVTKSFSREPLFKLPGARGGRIVNLYELLSNLPFSARTCAFSARSGKVVVWYVRLREQRHLDYPLMGVVKVEFPNPSGEAVPSDLIDEISSALVAERQVTPHGKDIRWHAHLYAIYLAEQAVKTGFVSTEALMAGIKWPTQTAGAVIR
;
A
#
# COMPACT_ATOMS: atom_id res chain seq x y z
N MET A 1 0.08 10.50 5.45
CA MET A 1 0.07 9.12 4.94
C MET A 1 -0.35 9.17 3.48
N LEU A 2 0.40 8.53 2.58
CA LEU A 2 0.10 8.46 1.15
C LEU A 2 -0.46 7.07 0.80
N ASP A 3 -1.51 7.01 -0.02
CA ASP A 3 -1.97 5.74 -0.60
C ASP A 3 -1.11 5.40 -1.80
N GLY A 4 -0.27 4.38 -1.67
CA GLY A 4 0.69 3.99 -2.69
C GLY A 4 2.11 3.79 -2.14
N SER A 5 3.00 3.39 -3.05
CA SER A 5 4.42 3.22 -2.75
C SER A 5 5.15 4.55 -2.89
N LEU A 6 6.22 4.75 -2.13
CA LEU A 6 7.09 5.92 -2.28
C LEU A 6 7.84 5.92 -3.63
N GLY A 7 7.90 4.77 -4.31
CA GLY A 7 8.28 4.68 -5.72
C GLY A 7 9.62 5.36 -6.07
N LYS A 8 9.68 5.94 -7.27
CA LYS A 8 10.79 6.79 -7.72
C LYS A 8 10.64 8.24 -7.22
N ASP A 9 9.46 8.59 -6.75
CA ASP A 9 9.09 9.96 -6.39
C ASP A 9 9.52 10.35 -4.98
N LEU A 10 10.24 9.49 -4.25
CA LEU A 10 10.79 9.82 -2.93
C LEU A 10 11.50 11.19 -2.90
N HIS A 11 12.15 11.57 -4.01
CA HIS A 11 12.81 12.86 -4.19
C HIS A 11 11.85 14.04 -4.39
N SER A 12 10.62 13.80 -4.83
CA SER A 12 9.58 14.82 -5.02
C SER A 12 8.94 15.22 -3.69
N TRP A 13 9.12 14.42 -2.63
CA TRP A 13 8.52 14.63 -1.31
C TRP A 13 9.51 15.15 -0.26
N LYS A 14 10.69 15.65 -0.68
CA LYS A 14 11.76 16.13 0.23
C LYS A 14 11.30 17.21 1.19
N ASP A 15 10.40 18.07 0.73
CA ASP A 15 9.92 19.23 1.49
C ASP A 15 8.69 18.91 2.35
N VAL A 16 8.14 17.70 2.26
CA VAL A 16 7.00 17.29 3.08
C VAL A 16 7.51 16.77 4.42
N PRO A 17 7.24 17.47 5.54
CA PRO A 17 7.67 17.00 6.84
C PRO A 17 6.87 15.74 7.20
N ARG A 18 7.59 14.64 7.49
CA ARG A 18 7.05 13.38 8.04
C ARG A 18 5.88 12.80 7.23
N PHE A 19 6.21 12.10 6.15
CA PHE A 19 5.26 11.29 5.39
C PHE A 19 5.65 9.81 5.42
N LEU A 20 4.70 8.96 5.06
CA LEU A 20 4.91 7.52 4.88
C LEU A 20 3.97 7.03 3.78
N GLY A 21 4.42 6.06 3.00
CA GLY A 21 3.61 5.36 2.00
C GLY A 21 2.99 4.12 2.61
N VAL A 22 1.70 3.92 2.38
CA VAL A 22 1.00 2.68 2.70
C VAL A 22 0.47 2.09 1.42
N THR A 23 0.87 0.86 1.12
CA THR A 23 0.52 0.19 -0.14
C THR A 23 -0.23 -1.10 0.14
N LYS A 24 -1.39 -1.26 -0.53
CA LYS A 24 -2.26 -2.44 -0.48
C LYS A 24 -1.88 -3.51 -1.52
N SER A 25 -1.18 -3.10 -2.58
CA SER A 25 -0.71 -3.95 -3.67
C SER A 25 0.80 -3.83 -3.80
N PHE A 26 1.54 -4.91 -3.61
CA PHE A 26 3.00 -4.90 -3.59
C PHE A 26 3.56 -6.14 -4.29
N SER A 27 4.77 -6.01 -4.86
CA SER A 27 5.47 -7.13 -5.51
C SER A 27 5.72 -8.26 -4.51
N ARG A 28 5.62 -9.49 -5.02
CA ARG A 28 5.85 -10.75 -4.30
C ARG A 28 7.29 -11.26 -4.45
N GLU A 29 8.05 -10.64 -5.33
CA GLU A 29 9.41 -11.02 -5.69
C GLU A 29 10.47 -10.81 -4.59
N PRO A 30 10.34 -9.82 -3.67
CA PRO A 30 11.37 -9.61 -2.66
C PRO A 30 11.58 -10.84 -1.77
N LEU A 31 12.85 -11.16 -1.52
CA LEU A 31 13.30 -12.13 -0.55
C LEU A 31 13.81 -11.42 0.70
N PHE A 32 13.54 -12.00 1.87
CA PHE A 32 13.84 -11.40 3.16
C PHE A 32 14.83 -12.28 3.92
N LYS A 33 15.91 -11.68 4.40
CA LYS A 33 16.87 -12.35 5.28
C LYS A 33 16.51 -12.04 6.74
N LEU A 34 16.00 -13.05 7.44
CA LEU A 34 15.68 -12.98 8.87
C LEU A 34 16.91 -13.35 9.72
N PRO A 35 17.10 -12.72 10.89
CA PRO A 35 18.18 -13.09 11.82
C PRO A 35 17.98 -14.51 12.38
N GLY A 36 19.09 -15.24 12.62
CA GLY A 36 19.05 -16.61 13.17
C GLY A 36 20.43 -17.24 13.37
N ALA A 37 20.51 -18.30 14.18
CA ALA A 37 21.75 -18.89 14.73
C ALA A 37 22.77 -19.45 13.71
N ARG A 38 22.39 -19.63 12.43
CA ARG A 38 23.27 -20.14 11.36
C ARG A 38 23.21 -19.26 10.10
N GLY A 39 23.63 -17.99 10.22
CA GLY A 39 23.80 -17.12 9.04
C GLY A 39 22.53 -16.45 8.50
N GLY A 40 21.41 -16.58 9.22
CA GLY A 40 20.09 -16.03 8.87
C GLY A 40 19.30 -16.93 7.91
N ARG A 41 17.97 -16.85 7.99
CA ARG A 41 17.03 -17.60 7.13
C ARG A 41 16.53 -16.69 6.03
N ILE A 42 16.61 -17.12 4.77
CA ILE A 42 15.98 -16.41 3.66
C ILE A 42 14.56 -16.96 3.50
N VAL A 43 13.57 -16.07 3.49
CA VAL A 43 12.15 -16.40 3.29
C VAL A 43 11.56 -15.54 2.18
N ASN A 44 10.59 -16.07 1.46
CA ASN A 44 9.79 -15.28 0.52
C ASN A 44 8.67 -14.52 1.26
N LEU A 45 7.98 -13.63 0.55
CA LEU A 45 6.92 -12.82 1.14
C LEU A 45 5.74 -13.63 1.68
N TYR A 46 5.36 -14.72 1.01
CA TYR A 46 4.25 -15.57 1.45
C TYR A 46 4.55 -16.24 2.79
N GLU A 47 5.76 -16.79 2.93
CA GLU A 47 6.23 -17.44 4.15
C GLU A 47 6.42 -16.45 5.31
N LEU A 48 6.88 -15.23 4.99
CA LEU A 48 6.99 -14.15 5.96
C LEU A 48 5.63 -13.75 6.53
N LEU A 49 4.61 -13.65 5.67
CA LEU A 49 3.29 -13.14 6.05
C LEU A 49 2.31 -14.20 6.52
N SER A 50 2.47 -15.47 6.12
CA SER A 50 1.57 -16.56 6.54
C SER A 50 1.60 -16.78 8.05
N ASN A 51 2.76 -16.54 8.67
CA ASN A 51 2.97 -16.69 10.11
C ASN A 51 2.79 -15.38 10.88
N LEU A 52 2.48 -14.26 10.20
CA LEU A 52 2.34 -12.96 10.86
C LEU A 52 0.99 -12.91 11.62
N PRO A 53 0.99 -12.79 12.97
CA PRO A 53 -0.24 -12.75 13.74
C PRO A 53 -1.11 -11.53 13.45
N PHE A 54 -2.37 -11.60 13.83
CA PHE A 54 -3.27 -10.45 13.75
C PHE A 54 -2.74 -9.28 14.61
N SER A 55 -2.86 -8.05 14.07
CA SER A 55 -2.38 -6.82 14.70
C SER A 55 -0.87 -6.78 14.98
N ALA A 56 -0.09 -7.69 14.37
CA ALA A 56 1.35 -7.69 14.46
C ALA A 56 2.00 -7.06 13.21
N ARG A 57 3.26 -6.66 13.36
CA ARG A 57 4.13 -6.24 12.27
C ARG A 57 5.30 -7.19 12.08
N THR A 58 5.88 -7.18 10.89
CA THR A 58 7.19 -7.79 10.66
C THR A 58 8.30 -6.96 11.30
N CYS A 59 9.52 -7.50 11.32
CA CYS A 59 10.70 -6.65 11.44
C CYS A 59 10.76 -5.64 10.29
N ALA A 60 11.54 -4.58 10.51
CA ALA A 60 11.77 -3.54 9.53
C ALA A 60 12.98 -3.90 8.66
N PHE A 61 12.82 -3.76 7.35
CA PHE A 61 13.81 -4.07 6.35
C PHE A 61 14.33 -2.77 5.71
N SER A 62 15.63 -2.74 5.45
CA SER A 62 16.24 -1.66 4.67
C SER A 62 15.98 -1.90 3.18
N ALA A 63 15.52 -0.87 2.48
CA ALA A 63 15.35 -0.85 1.04
C ALA A 63 16.03 0.40 0.45
N ARG A 64 16.26 0.38 -0.88
CA ARG A 64 16.84 1.52 -1.63
C ARG A 64 18.12 2.06 -0.96
N SER A 65 19.06 1.16 -0.67
CA SER A 65 20.35 1.49 -0.05
C SER A 65 20.20 2.22 1.30
N GLY A 66 19.24 1.79 2.12
CA GLY A 66 18.98 2.39 3.44
C GLY A 66 18.11 3.64 3.43
N LYS A 67 17.76 4.17 2.25
CA LYS A 67 16.96 5.40 2.14
C LYS A 67 15.48 5.21 2.38
N VAL A 68 15.01 3.97 2.43
CA VAL A 68 13.63 3.61 2.77
C VAL A 68 13.63 2.44 3.74
N VAL A 69 12.82 2.55 4.78
CA VAL A 69 12.53 1.45 5.70
C VAL A 69 11.17 0.86 5.34
N VAL A 70 11.11 -0.47 5.23
CA VAL A 70 9.93 -1.20 4.78
C VAL A 70 9.54 -2.25 5.80
N TRP A 71 8.26 -2.33 6.13
CA TRP A 71 7.71 -3.43 6.93
C TRP A 71 6.27 -3.72 6.52
N TYR A 72 5.71 -4.78 7.08
CA TYR A 72 4.34 -5.20 6.82
C TYR A 72 3.55 -5.24 8.12
N VAL A 73 2.29 -4.84 8.04
CA VAL A 73 1.37 -4.81 9.20
C VAL A 73 0.12 -5.60 8.85
N ARG A 74 -0.26 -6.56 9.71
CA ARG A 74 -1.48 -7.35 9.53
C ARG A 74 -2.67 -6.66 10.20
N LEU A 75 -3.54 -6.09 9.37
CA LEU A 75 -4.77 -5.42 9.76
C LEU A 75 -5.93 -6.38 10.03
N ARG A 76 -5.89 -7.61 9.51
CA ARG A 76 -7.00 -8.57 9.64
C ARG A 76 -6.51 -9.98 9.94
N GLU A 77 -7.31 -10.72 10.69
CA GLU A 77 -7.08 -12.14 10.91
C GLU A 77 -7.15 -12.92 9.59
N GLN A 78 -6.28 -13.92 9.45
CA GLN A 78 -6.18 -14.72 8.23
C GLN A 78 -7.41 -15.62 8.00
N ARG A 79 -8.16 -15.96 9.06
CA ARG A 79 -9.29 -16.92 9.00
C ARG A 79 -10.38 -16.56 7.98
N HIS A 80 -10.54 -15.29 7.65
CA HIS A 80 -11.61 -14.77 6.79
C HIS A 80 -11.11 -14.30 5.42
N LEU A 81 -9.91 -14.71 5.02
CA LEU A 81 -9.20 -14.17 3.86
C LEU A 81 -8.58 -15.27 3.00
N ASP A 82 -8.66 -15.10 1.68
CA ASP A 82 -8.39 -16.16 0.70
C ASP A 82 -6.89 -16.48 0.54
N TYR A 83 -5.99 -15.54 0.82
CA TYR A 83 -4.54 -15.76 0.72
C TYR A 83 -3.73 -14.92 1.72
N PRO A 84 -2.47 -15.30 2.05
CA PRO A 84 -1.70 -14.70 3.14
C PRO A 84 -1.43 -13.18 3.03
N LEU A 85 -1.47 -12.61 1.83
CA LEU A 85 -1.21 -11.17 1.63
C LEU A 85 -2.46 -10.33 1.88
N MET A 86 -3.65 -10.92 1.84
CA MET A 86 -4.87 -10.19 2.19
C MET A 86 -4.82 -9.79 3.65
N GLY A 87 -5.47 -8.68 3.98
CA GLY A 87 -5.46 -8.15 5.34
C GLY A 87 -4.11 -7.57 5.77
N VAL A 88 -3.14 -7.43 4.87
CA VAL A 88 -1.81 -6.89 5.16
C VAL A 88 -1.58 -5.62 4.34
N VAL A 89 -0.96 -4.63 4.96
CA VAL A 89 -0.44 -3.45 4.26
C VAL A 89 1.09 -3.43 4.33
N LYS A 90 1.71 -2.99 3.24
CA LYS A 90 3.14 -2.65 3.20
C LYS A 90 3.30 -1.20 3.58
N VAL A 91 4.20 -0.92 4.51
CA VAL A 91 4.54 0.44 4.94
C VAL A 91 5.94 0.77 4.43
N GLU A 92 6.08 1.94 3.84
CA GLU A 92 7.35 2.49 3.38
C GLU A 92 7.58 3.85 4.07
N PHE A 93 8.67 3.96 4.81
CA PHE A 93 9.03 5.14 5.56
C PHE A 93 10.34 5.73 5.01
N PRO A 94 10.38 7.05 4.69
CA PRO A 94 11.60 7.72 4.26
C PRO A 94 12.67 7.69 5.36
N ASN A 95 13.89 7.30 5.01
CA ASN A 95 15.04 7.32 5.90
C ASN A 95 16.23 8.04 5.26
N PRO A 96 16.17 9.38 5.12
CA PRO A 96 17.21 10.14 4.44
C PRO A 96 18.57 10.07 5.14
N SER A 97 18.59 9.95 6.47
CA SER A 97 19.84 9.80 7.24
C SER A 97 20.49 8.44 6.99
N GLY A 98 19.70 7.38 6.76
CA GLY A 98 20.18 6.01 6.63
C GLY A 98 20.55 5.36 7.97
N GLU A 99 20.31 6.06 9.08
CA GLU A 99 20.49 5.53 10.43
C GLU A 99 19.37 4.55 10.77
N ALA A 100 19.57 3.76 11.83
CA ALA A 100 18.54 2.86 12.31
C ALA A 100 17.32 3.66 12.82
N VAL A 101 16.15 3.37 12.28
CA VAL A 101 14.89 3.96 12.76
C VAL A 101 14.51 3.29 14.09
N PRO A 102 14.18 4.05 15.15
CA PRO A 102 13.77 3.49 16.44
C PRO A 102 12.58 2.53 16.29
N SER A 103 12.65 1.37 16.95
CA SER A 103 11.56 0.39 16.87
C SER A 103 10.25 0.93 17.46
N ASP A 104 10.33 1.72 18.53
CA ASP A 104 9.15 2.32 19.17
C ASP A 104 8.33 3.19 18.21
N LEU A 105 8.98 3.94 17.32
CA LEU A 105 8.30 4.72 16.27
C LEU A 105 7.58 3.80 15.26
N ILE A 106 8.22 2.68 14.90
CA ILE A 106 7.64 1.70 13.97
C ILE A 106 6.45 0.99 14.63
N ASP A 107 6.53 0.70 15.92
CA ASP A 107 5.44 0.15 16.73
C ASP A 107 4.28 1.13 16.83
N GLU A 108 4.56 2.40 17.13
CA GLU A 108 3.56 3.48 17.19
C GLU A 108 2.81 3.60 15.86
N ILE A 109 3.53 3.75 14.74
CA ILE A 109 2.93 3.84 13.41
C ILE A 109 2.10 2.60 13.10
N SER A 110 2.61 1.40 13.41
CA SER A 110 1.91 0.15 13.13
C SER A 110 0.63 0.02 13.96
N SER A 111 0.67 0.42 15.22
CA SER A 111 -0.50 0.43 16.11
C SER A 111 -1.57 1.42 15.62
N ALA A 112 -1.15 2.59 15.12
CA ALA A 112 -2.05 3.58 14.53
C ALA A 112 -2.72 3.03 13.26
N LEU A 113 -1.96 2.39 12.36
CA LEU A 113 -2.52 1.74 11.17
C LEU A 113 -3.53 0.65 11.51
N VAL A 114 -3.23 -0.14 12.55
CA VAL A 114 -4.16 -1.15 13.06
C VAL A 114 -5.42 -0.48 13.61
N ALA A 115 -5.34 0.64 14.33
CA ALA A 115 -6.51 1.36 14.83
C ALA A 115 -7.40 1.91 13.70
N GLU A 116 -6.78 2.44 12.64
CA GLU A 116 -7.44 3.01 11.45
C GLU A 116 -8.13 1.97 10.54
N ARG A 117 -8.05 0.68 10.87
CA ARG A 117 -8.75 -0.40 10.14
C ARG A 117 -10.27 -0.36 10.32
N GLN A 118 -10.74 0.30 11.39
CA GLN A 118 -12.15 0.29 11.80
C GLN A 118 -12.98 1.14 10.83
N VAL A 119 -14.21 0.70 10.54
CA VAL A 119 -15.05 1.17 9.41
C VAL A 119 -14.51 0.67 8.06
N THR A 120 -15.01 -0.49 7.68
CA THR A 120 -14.62 -1.21 6.49
C THR A 120 -15.75 -1.15 5.46
N PRO A 121 -15.50 -0.75 4.21
CA PRO A 121 -16.50 -0.81 3.14
C PRO A 121 -16.67 -2.26 2.64
N HIS A 122 -16.92 -3.22 3.55
CA HIS A 122 -17.08 -4.63 3.22
C HIS A 122 -18.25 -4.78 2.23
N GLY A 123 -18.02 -5.49 1.12
CA GLY A 123 -19.00 -5.63 0.06
C GLY A 123 -19.18 -4.40 -0.85
N LYS A 124 -18.61 -3.24 -0.52
CA LYS A 124 -18.60 -2.05 -1.38
C LYS A 124 -17.28 -1.87 -2.15
N ASP A 125 -16.18 -2.37 -1.62
CA ASP A 125 -14.87 -2.39 -2.30
C ASP A 125 -14.22 -3.77 -2.16
N ILE A 126 -13.76 -4.33 -3.29
CA ILE A 126 -13.04 -5.62 -3.33
C ILE A 126 -11.75 -5.62 -2.50
N ARG A 127 -11.16 -4.45 -2.24
CA ARG A 127 -9.93 -4.26 -1.46
C ARG A 127 -10.19 -3.98 0.01
N TRP A 128 -11.43 -4.17 0.50
CA TRP A 128 -11.87 -3.87 1.87
C TRP A 128 -10.91 -4.36 2.97
N HIS A 129 -10.26 -5.51 2.73
CA HIS A 129 -9.39 -6.16 3.72
C HIS A 129 -8.17 -5.32 4.12
N ALA A 130 -7.73 -4.39 3.27
CA ALA A 130 -6.56 -3.52 3.51
C ALA A 130 -6.94 -2.03 3.51
N HIS A 131 -8.23 -1.71 3.69
CA HIS A 131 -8.68 -0.33 3.80
C HIS A 131 -8.28 0.31 5.13
N LEU A 132 -7.93 1.59 5.05
CA LEU A 132 -7.72 2.48 6.19
C LEU A 132 -8.75 3.58 6.09
N TYR A 133 -9.48 3.83 7.17
CA TYR A 133 -10.69 4.65 7.12
C TYR A 133 -10.44 6.07 6.60
N ALA A 134 -9.38 6.72 7.08
CA ALA A 134 -8.99 8.05 6.61
C ALA A 134 -8.70 8.09 5.09
N ILE A 135 -8.04 7.07 4.55
CA ILE A 135 -7.79 6.97 3.08
C ILE A 135 -9.10 6.76 2.35
N TYR A 136 -9.96 5.87 2.85
CA TYR A 136 -11.26 5.62 2.24
C TYR A 136 -12.11 6.89 2.14
N LEU A 137 -12.21 7.66 3.22
CA LEU A 137 -12.95 8.93 3.23
C LEU A 137 -12.36 9.95 2.25
N ALA A 138 -11.04 10.07 2.18
CA ALA A 138 -10.37 10.95 1.22
C ALA A 138 -10.68 10.54 -0.23
N GLU A 139 -10.62 9.24 -0.54
CA GLU A 139 -11.01 8.72 -1.85
C GLU A 139 -12.47 9.03 -2.18
N GLN A 140 -13.40 8.86 -1.23
CA GLN A 140 -14.81 9.17 -1.46
C GLN A 140 -15.02 10.66 -1.72
N ALA A 141 -14.40 11.54 -0.93
CA ALA A 141 -14.51 12.99 -1.13
C ALA A 141 -14.03 13.42 -2.53
N VAL A 142 -12.89 12.90 -2.97
CA VAL A 142 -12.38 13.16 -4.33
C VAL A 142 -13.32 12.58 -5.40
N LYS A 143 -13.81 11.36 -5.21
CA LYS A 143 -14.73 10.69 -6.15
C LYS A 143 -16.03 11.48 -6.35
N THR A 144 -16.57 12.08 -5.29
CA THR A 144 -17.79 12.91 -5.38
C THR A 144 -17.58 14.22 -6.15
N GLY A 145 -16.33 14.66 -6.34
CA GLY A 145 -16.01 15.84 -7.13
C GLY A 145 -15.92 15.61 -8.63
N PHE A 146 -15.89 14.36 -9.10
CA PHE A 146 -15.88 14.06 -10.53
C PHE A 146 -17.28 14.09 -11.14
N VAL A 147 -17.36 14.51 -12.40
CA VAL A 147 -18.55 14.32 -13.22
C VAL A 147 -18.86 12.83 -13.38
N SER A 148 -20.15 12.49 -13.38
CA SER A 148 -20.63 11.13 -13.60
C SER A 148 -20.09 10.57 -14.93
N THR A 149 -19.88 9.26 -14.97
CA THR A 149 -19.45 8.56 -16.19
C THR A 149 -20.40 8.81 -17.35
N GLU A 150 -21.71 8.88 -17.09
CA GLU A 150 -22.76 9.14 -18.08
C GLU A 150 -22.59 10.54 -18.71
N ALA A 151 -22.39 11.57 -17.88
CA ALA A 151 -22.15 12.93 -18.35
C ALA A 151 -20.86 13.03 -19.18
N LEU A 152 -19.79 12.33 -18.77
CA LEU A 152 -18.54 12.26 -19.54
C LEU A 152 -18.77 11.58 -20.89
N MET A 153 -19.43 10.42 -20.92
CA MET A 153 -19.74 9.70 -22.16
C MET A 153 -20.62 10.52 -23.11
N ALA A 154 -21.60 11.26 -22.59
CA ALA A 154 -22.44 12.15 -23.39
C ALA A 154 -21.66 13.34 -23.96
N GLY A 155 -20.65 13.84 -23.24
CA GLY A 155 -19.80 14.96 -23.68
C GLY A 155 -18.66 14.56 -24.63
N ILE A 156 -18.23 13.29 -24.61
CA ILE A 156 -17.19 12.79 -25.52
C ILE A 156 -17.80 12.64 -26.92
N LYS A 157 -17.45 13.55 -27.84
CA LYS A 157 -17.72 13.35 -29.26
C LYS A 157 -16.86 12.19 -29.76
N TRP A 158 -17.49 11.05 -30.05
CA TRP A 158 -16.82 9.96 -30.75
C TRP A 158 -16.42 10.43 -32.15
N PRO A 159 -15.24 10.10 -32.68
CA PRO A 159 -14.91 10.36 -34.06
C PRO A 159 -15.96 9.66 -34.93
N THR A 160 -16.80 10.44 -35.60
CA THR A 160 -17.67 9.89 -36.64
C THR A 160 -16.77 9.36 -37.74
N GLN A 161 -16.85 8.06 -38.01
CA GLN A 161 -16.15 7.43 -39.12
C GLN A 161 -16.52 8.21 -40.38
N THR A 162 -15.55 8.93 -40.96
CA THR A 162 -15.77 9.71 -42.17
C THR A 162 -16.08 8.72 -43.29
N ALA A 163 -17.37 8.55 -43.60
CA ALA A 163 -17.82 7.79 -44.74
C ALA A 163 -17.32 8.50 -46.00
N GLY A 164 -16.34 7.91 -46.67
CA GLY A 164 -15.91 8.35 -48.00
C GLY A 164 -14.45 8.78 -48.11
N ALA A 165 -13.53 7.84 -47.93
CA ALA A 165 -12.32 7.83 -48.76
C ALA A 165 -12.49 6.68 -49.76
N VAL A 166 -13.22 6.96 -50.85
CA VAL A 166 -13.16 6.12 -52.05
C VAL A 166 -11.75 6.28 -52.58
N ILE A 167 -10.92 5.26 -52.37
CA ILE A 167 -9.62 5.13 -53.02
C ILE A 167 -9.94 4.87 -54.50
N ARG A 168 -9.61 5.84 -55.35
CA ARG A 168 -9.57 5.67 -56.80
C ARG A 168 -8.36 4.83 -57.20
#